data_AF-A0A7W8AC72-F1
#
_entry.id   AF-A0A7W8AC72-F1
#
_cell.length_a   1.000
_cell.length_b   1.000
_cell.length_c   1.000
_cell.angle_alpha   90.00
_cell.angle_beta   90.00
_cell.angle_gamma   90.00
#
_symmetry.space_group_name_H-M   'P 1'
#
loop_
_entity.id
_entity.type
_entity.pdbx_description
1 polymer ?
#
loop_
_entity_poly.entity_id
_entity_poly.type
_entity_poly.pdbx_seq_one_letter_code
_entity_poly.pdbx_strand_id
1 'polypeptide(L)'
;MLTHGARHVLLVCDGNPSVHPRATEACAALTAAAGNPARMPVAQVLCTEEYSPVKVTATGVWGERLINYTAVYGNRCRMGAATGPLFAF
;
A
#
# COMPACT_ATOMS: atom_id res chain seq x y z
N MET A 1 6.57 -14.24 -18.89
CA MET A 1 5.80 -13.05 -19.33
C MET A 1 6.50 -11.82 -18.78
N LEU A 2 6.98 -10.92 -19.64
CA LEU A 2 7.62 -9.66 -19.25
C LEU A 2 6.62 -8.53 -19.51
N THR A 3 6.01 -7.98 -18.46
CA THR A 3 5.15 -6.79 -18.57
C THR A 3 5.96 -5.55 -18.18
N HIS A 4 5.93 -4.54 -19.03
CA HIS A 4 6.56 -3.24 -18.79
C HIS A 4 6.00 -2.60 -17.50
N GLY A 5 6.83 -2.60 -16.44
CA GLY A 5 6.83 -1.58 -15.39
C GLY A 5 6.02 -1.78 -14.10
N ALA A 6 5.92 -3.01 -13.55
CA ALA A 6 5.47 -3.14 -12.15
C ALA A 6 6.58 -2.64 -11.20
N ARG A 7 6.33 -1.54 -10.48
CA ARG A 7 7.21 -1.08 -9.40
C ARG A 7 6.96 -1.93 -8.16
N HIS A 8 8.03 -2.27 -7.46
CA HIS A 8 8.00 -2.97 -6.19
C HIS A 8 9.08 -2.40 -5.28
N VAL A 9 8.80 -2.38 -3.98
CA VAL A 9 9.76 -2.00 -2.95
C VAL A 9 9.57 -2.94 -1.77
N LEU A 10 10.65 -3.21 -1.05
CA LEU A 10 10.59 -3.94 0.22
C LEU A 10 10.29 -2.95 1.34
N LEU A 11 9.24 -3.25 2.12
CA LEU A 11 8.91 -2.56 3.36
C LEU A 11 9.25 -3.47 4.54
N VAL A 12 10.06 -2.96 5.47
CA VAL A 12 10.42 -3.66 6.71
C VAL A 12 10.09 -2.76 7.90
N CYS A 13 9.43 -3.31 8.94
CA CYS A 13 8.84 -2.53 10.03
C CYS A 13 9.37 -2.87 11.43
N ASP A 14 10.26 -3.85 11.56
CA ASP A 14 10.83 -4.35 12.82
C ASP A 14 12.21 -3.75 13.15
N GLY A 15 12.52 -2.56 12.62
CA GLY A 15 13.78 -1.85 12.88
C GLY A 15 14.92 -2.18 11.90
N ASN A 16 14.71 -3.11 10.97
CA ASN A 16 15.65 -3.39 9.90
C ASN A 16 15.59 -2.35 8.76
N PRO A 17 16.64 -2.25 7.92
CA PRO A 17 16.64 -1.37 6.75
C PRO A 17 15.48 -1.68 5.79
N SER A 18 14.77 -0.62 5.39
CA SER A 18 13.68 -0.65 4.41
C SER A 18 14.03 0.23 3.22
N VAL A 19 13.70 -0.21 2.00
CA VAL A 19 13.90 0.58 0.77
C VAL A 19 12.63 1.31 0.35
N HIS A 20 11.55 1.19 1.13
CA HIS A 20 10.33 1.95 0.92
C HIS A 20 10.59 3.44 1.20
N PRO A 21 10.33 4.37 0.26
CA PRO A 21 10.69 5.79 0.41
C PRO A 21 9.99 6.47 1.59
N ARG A 22 8.87 5.91 2.04
CA ARG A 22 8.06 6.36 3.18
C ARG A 22 7.85 5.26 4.23
N ALA A 23 8.93 4.55 4.56
CA ALA A 23 8.87 3.35 5.38
C ALA A 23 8.18 3.59 6.74
N THR A 24 8.57 4.65 7.45
CA THR A 24 8.04 4.99 8.77
C THR A 24 6.52 5.21 8.73
N GLU A 25 6.01 5.98 7.77
CA GLU A 25 4.57 6.22 7.67
C GLU A 25 3.80 4.98 7.19
N ALA A 26 4.37 4.19 6.27
CA ALA A 26 3.78 2.92 5.83
C ALA A 26 3.64 1.91 6.97
N CYS A 27 4.68 1.78 7.81
CA CYS A 27 4.62 0.93 8.99
C CYS A 27 3.59 1.43 10.01
N ALA A 28 3.52 2.75 10.26
CA ALA A 28 2.51 3.30 11.16
C ALA A 28 1.07 3.04 10.67
N ALA A 29 0.83 3.20 9.37
CA ALA A 29 -0.47 2.91 8.76
C ALA A 29 -0.84 1.42 8.88
N LEU A 30 0.11 0.51 8.63
CA LEU A 30 -0.10 -0.93 8.81
C LEU A 30 -0.36 -1.28 10.27
N THR A 31 0.37 -0.70 11.22
CA THR A 31 0.14 -0.91 12.67
C THR A 31 -1.28 -0.52 13.07
N ALA A 32 -1.76 0.65 12.65
CA ALA A 32 -3.13 1.10 12.91
C ALA A 32 -4.19 0.14 12.32
N ALA A 33 -3.85 -0.54 11.22
CA ALA A 33 -4.72 -1.49 10.54
C ALA A 33 -4.47 -2.97 10.95
N ALA A 34 -3.67 -3.22 12.00
CA ALA A 34 -3.25 -4.56 12.42
C ALA A 34 -2.65 -5.41 11.27
N GLY A 35 -1.85 -4.76 10.42
CA GLY A 35 -1.21 -5.33 9.24
C GLY A 35 -2.17 -5.66 8.09
N ASN A 36 -3.42 -5.18 8.11
CA ASN A 36 -4.40 -5.47 7.06
C ASN A 36 -4.62 -4.22 6.18
N PRO A 37 -4.07 -4.15 4.96
CA PRO A 37 -4.30 -3.01 4.07
C PRO A 37 -5.77 -2.70 3.82
N ALA A 38 -6.66 -3.70 3.83
CA ALA A 38 -8.11 -3.51 3.65
C ALA A 38 -8.81 -2.85 4.85
N ARG A 39 -8.14 -2.74 6.01
CA ARG A 39 -8.67 -2.10 7.23
C ARG A 39 -8.08 -0.70 7.46
N MET A 40 -7.30 -0.18 6.53
CA MET A 40 -6.76 1.17 6.65
C MET A 40 -7.90 2.20 6.62
N PRO A 41 -7.84 3.23 7.48
CA PRO A 41 -8.84 4.29 7.44
C PRO A 41 -8.73 5.06 6.12
N VAL A 42 -9.86 5.20 5.43
CA VAL A 42 -9.93 5.94 4.18
C VAL A 42 -9.88 7.44 4.48
N ALA A 43 -8.91 8.13 3.90
CA ALA A 43 -8.81 9.57 4.00
C ALA A 43 -9.95 10.26 3.22
N GLN A 44 -10.55 11.28 3.83
CA GLN A 44 -11.54 12.13 3.16
C GLN A 44 -10.82 13.16 2.28
N VAL A 45 -10.51 12.75 1.05
CA VAL A 45 -9.87 13.61 0.04
C VAL A 45 -10.72 13.68 -1.22
N LEU A 46 -10.73 14.84 -1.88
CA LEU A 46 -11.36 15.01 -3.18
C LEU A 46 -10.44 14.43 -4.25
N CYS A 47 -10.90 13.39 -4.93
CA CYS A 47 -10.23 12.81 -6.09
C CYS A 47 -10.99 13.19 -7.36
N THR A 48 -10.28 13.28 -8.48
CA THR A 48 -10.92 13.35 -9.79
C THR A 48 -11.68 12.04 -10.06
N GLU A 49 -12.68 12.12 -10.93
CA GLU A 49 -13.46 10.97 -11.40
C GLU A 49 -12.84 10.28 -12.63
N GLU A 50 -11.61 10.68 -13.01
CA GLU A 50 -10.87 10.06 -14.10
C GLU A 50 -10.61 8.57 -13.79
N TYR A 51 -10.88 7.72 -14.79
CA TYR A 51 -10.67 6.29 -14.69
C TYR A 51 -9.33 5.89 -15.33
N SER A 52 -8.30 5.83 -14.49
CA SER A 52 -6.95 5.40 -14.83
C SER A 52 -6.51 4.34 -13.82
N PRO A 53 -6.98 3.09 -13.98
CA PRO A 53 -6.96 2.12 -12.89
C PRO A 53 -5.54 1.70 -12.52
N VAL A 54 -5.33 1.53 -11.21
CA VAL A 54 -4.07 1.03 -10.66
C VAL A 54 -4.31 -0.25 -9.87
N LYS A 55 -3.56 -1.31 -10.22
CA LYS A 55 -3.53 -2.56 -9.48
C LYS A 55 -2.36 -2.53 -8.50
N VAL A 56 -2.63 -2.85 -7.24
CA VAL A 56 -1.62 -2.95 -6.18
C VAL A 56 -1.65 -4.32 -5.54
N THR A 57 -0.49 -4.77 -5.08
CA THR A 57 -0.33 -6.02 -4.35
C THR A 57 0.60 -5.81 -3.16
N ALA A 58 0.25 -6.36 -1.99
CA ALA A 58 1.14 -6.46 -0.85
C ALA A 58 1.17 -7.91 -0.38
N THR A 59 2.36 -8.48 -0.32
CA THR A 59 2.59 -9.85 0.12
C THR A 59 3.69 -9.86 1.15
N GLY A 60 3.50 -10.58 2.25
CA GLY A 60 4.50 -10.65 3.31
C GLY A 60 3.94 -11.21 4.61
N VAL A 61 4.60 -10.87 5.71
CA VAL A 61 4.25 -11.32 7.05
C VAL A 61 4.11 -10.10 7.96
N TRP A 62 3.10 -10.12 8.81
CA TRP A 62 2.91 -9.14 9.87
C TRP A 62 2.63 -9.86 11.19
N GLY A 63 3.62 -9.87 12.08
CA GLY A 63 3.59 -10.77 13.25
C GLY A 63 3.50 -12.23 12.79
N GLU A 64 2.43 -12.91 13.18
CA GLU A 64 2.17 -14.30 12.77
C GLU A 64 1.25 -14.41 11.53
N ARG A 65 0.78 -13.28 10.99
CA ARG A 65 -0.23 -13.27 9.93
C ARG A 65 0.40 -13.09 8.55
N LEU A 66 0.02 -13.97 7.62
CA LEU A 66 0.32 -13.80 6.21
C LEU A 66 -0.54 -12.67 5.63
N ILE A 67 0.13 -11.73 4.96
CA ILE A 67 -0.50 -10.72 4.12
C ILE A 67 -0.47 -11.25 2.69
N ASN A 68 -1.65 -11.37 2.08
CA ASN A 68 -1.82 -11.54 0.64
C ASN A 68 -2.95 -10.60 0.20
N TYR A 69 -2.58 -9.38 -0.15
CA TYR A 69 -3.50 -8.30 -0.49
C TYR A 69 -3.40 -7.97 -1.96
N THR A 70 -4.54 -7.87 -2.64
CA THR A 70 -4.64 -7.36 -4.02
C THR A 70 -5.87 -6.47 -4.12
N ALA A 71 -5.71 -5.29 -4.71
CA ALA A 71 -6.82 -4.39 -4.99
C ALA A 71 -6.60 -3.64 -6.30
N VAL A 72 -7.70 -3.18 -6.90
CA VAL A 72 -7.72 -2.26 -8.03
C VAL A 72 -8.46 -1.01 -7.61
N TYR A 73 -7.85 0.15 -7.84
CA TYR A 73 -8.47 1.45 -7.58
C TYR A 73 -8.68 2.18 -8.90
N GLY A 74 -9.75 2.97 -9.01
CA GLY A 74 -10.09 3.70 -10.23
C GLY A 74 -9.02 4.70 -10.67
N ASN A 75 -8.25 5.24 -9.73
CA ASN A 75 -7.06 6.06 -10.00
C ASN A 75 -6.10 6.09 -8.80
N ARG A 76 -4.92 6.69 -9.00
CA ARG A 76 -3.88 6.84 -7.96
C ARG A 76 -4.33 7.64 -6.75
N CYS A 77 -5.20 8.63 -6.93
CA CYS A 77 -5.74 9.41 -5.81
C CYS A 77 -6.62 8.53 -4.92
N ARG A 78 -7.56 7.77 -5.51
CA ARG A 78 -8.43 6.82 -4.78
C ARG A 78 -7.62 5.73 -4.07
N MET A 79 -6.55 5.23 -4.70
CA MET A 79 -5.58 4.32 -4.06
C MET A 79 -4.95 4.98 -2.83
N GLY A 80 -4.33 6.16 -2.99
CA GLY A 80 -3.68 6.88 -1.89
C GLY A 80 -4.65 7.23 -0.76
N ALA A 81 -5.89 7.57 -1.06
CA ALA A 81 -6.93 7.80 -0.06
C ALA A 81 -7.23 6.55 0.77
N ALA A 82 -7.26 5.37 0.15
CA ALA A 82 -7.61 4.12 0.81
C ALA A 82 -6.44 3.46 1.56
N THR A 83 -5.21 3.65 1.08
CA THR A 83 -4.02 2.92 1.58
C THR A 83 -2.95 3.82 2.18
N GLY A 84 -3.17 5.14 2.16
CA GLY A 84 -2.20 6.13 2.62
C GLY A 84 -0.81 5.92 2.02
N PRO A 85 0.25 5.86 2.83
CA PRO A 85 1.63 5.77 2.37
C PRO A 85 2.05 4.39 1.85
N LEU A 86 1.24 3.33 2.01
CA LEU A 86 1.66 1.94 1.74
C LEU A 86 2.10 1.68 0.30
N PHE A 87 1.51 2.38 -0.68
CA PHE A 87 1.82 2.23 -2.11
C PHE A 87 2.40 3.51 -2.73
N ALA A 88 3.01 4.37 -1.91
CA ALA A 88 3.56 5.66 -2.35
C ALA A 88 5.03 5.56 -2.81
N PHE A 89 5.29 4.83 -3.91
CA PHE A 89 6.62 4.61 -4.52
C PHE A 89 6.56 4.48 -6.07
#